data_AF-A0A401TRN3-F1
#
_entry.id   AF-A0A401TRN3-F1
#
_cell.length_a   1.000
_cell.length_b   1.000
_cell.length_c   1.000
_cell.angle_alpha   90.00
_cell.angle_beta   90.00
_cell.angle_gamma   90.00
#
_symmetry.space_group_name_H-M   'P 1'
#
loop_
_entity.id
_entity.type
_entity.pdbx_description
1 polymer ?
#
loop_
_entity_poly.entity_id
_entity_poly.type
_entity_poly.pdbx_seq_one_letter_code
_entity_poly.pdbx_strand_id
1 'polypeptide(L)'
;TDDRGKTVSNVADARIAAREWGPSLRSQSARDTMHLIISAKAGTDVEALTRAARAFLQDRFADHKFMFGVHTDKEADGHIHAHAVIAVRSESGQKIHPSRETFSEWRQAYAQHAQAEGLKIVATSARERASSQSYGPKDKAIVEAADRPRPAREARDRAYAADPANHRLIDNARQRIQVARTNPIRLPMSAPDRKAVNESVLAWKTVASEQPGNPVARGMLERLLMAQTVGAILQTIGRRVDQLTKEGPEMAITSEQMVKDLRLMNEAVSRTSDLLDGETKQQFREASSRYLETLA
;
A
#
# COMPACT_ATOMS: atom_id res chain seq x y z
N THR A 1 -0.08 43.64 13.05
CA THR A 1 -0.62 44.08 11.75
C THR A 1 -0.14 43.10 10.70
N ASP A 2 -0.94 42.77 9.69
CA ASP A 2 -0.51 41.92 8.57
C ASP A 2 0.46 42.65 7.61
N ASP A 3 0.88 41.97 6.55
CA ASP A 3 1.75 42.48 5.48
C ASP A 3 1.15 43.67 4.71
N ARG A 4 -0.14 43.97 4.92
CA ARG A 4 -0.89 45.09 4.34
C ARG A 4 -1.26 46.16 5.38
N GLY A 5 -0.72 46.06 6.60
CA GLY A 5 -0.96 47.02 7.67
C GLY A 5 -2.30 46.85 8.42
N LYS A 6 -3.04 45.76 8.21
CA LYS A 6 -4.33 45.49 8.89
C LYS A 6 -4.08 44.97 10.31
N THR A 7 -4.66 45.60 11.32
CA THR A 7 -4.50 45.16 12.71
C THR A 7 -5.29 43.88 12.97
N VAL A 8 -4.60 42.79 13.36
CA VAL A 8 -5.22 41.53 13.80
C VAL A 8 -5.34 41.60 15.31
N SER A 9 -6.54 41.89 15.81
CA SER A 9 -6.76 42.22 17.23
C SER A 9 -7.51 41.13 18.00
N ASN A 10 -8.20 40.23 17.30
CA ASN A 10 -8.99 39.17 17.92
C ASN A 10 -8.99 37.86 17.09
N VAL A 11 -9.61 36.81 17.64
CA VAL A 11 -9.67 35.47 17.03
C VAL A 11 -10.46 35.45 15.72
N ALA A 12 -11.47 36.31 15.55
CA ALA A 12 -12.20 36.43 14.30
C ALA A 12 -11.33 37.08 13.20
N ASP A 13 -10.58 38.14 13.54
CA ASP A 13 -9.62 38.78 12.64
C ASP A 13 -8.56 37.79 12.17
N ALA A 14 -8.03 36.96 13.08
CA ALA A 14 -7.04 35.94 12.76
C ALA A 14 -7.61 34.85 11.81
N ARG A 15 -8.90 34.48 11.97
CA ARG A 15 -9.58 33.54 11.06
C ARG A 15 -9.84 34.14 9.67
N ILE A 16 -10.14 35.43 9.62
CA ILE A 16 -10.32 36.17 8.36
C ILE A 16 -8.98 36.26 7.63
N ALA A 17 -7.92 36.71 8.31
CA ALA A 17 -6.57 36.76 7.75
C ALA A 17 -6.10 35.38 7.25
N ALA A 18 -6.34 34.31 8.03
CA ALA A 18 -5.99 32.95 7.60
C ALA A 18 -6.80 32.45 6.39
N ARG A 19 -8.06 32.89 6.23
CA ARG A 19 -8.88 32.61 5.03
C ARG A 19 -8.41 33.43 3.82
N GLU A 20 -8.05 34.69 4.03
CA GLU A 20 -7.50 35.60 3.01
C GLU A 20 -6.12 35.13 2.52
N TRP A 21 -5.29 34.58 3.41
CA TRP A 21 -4.02 33.96 3.07
C TRP A 21 -4.19 32.54 2.51
N GLY A 22 -5.34 31.89 2.74
CA GLY A 22 -5.60 30.53 2.28
C GLY A 22 -5.29 30.30 0.80
N PRO A 23 -5.71 31.16 -0.14
CA PRO A 23 -5.35 31.07 -1.56
C PRO A 23 -3.86 31.27 -1.87
N SER A 24 -3.15 32.17 -1.18
CA SER A 24 -1.72 32.41 -1.39
C SER A 24 -0.83 31.35 -0.72
N LEU A 25 -1.31 30.72 0.35
CA LEU A 25 -0.69 29.56 1.01
C LEU A 25 -0.97 28.25 0.26
N ARG A 26 -2.08 28.19 -0.49
CA ARG A 26 -2.35 27.14 -1.47
C ARG A 26 -1.59 27.47 -2.75
N SER A 27 -0.27 27.31 -2.75
CA SER A 27 0.53 27.36 -3.96
C SER A 27 -0.07 26.41 -5.03
N GLN A 28 -0.69 27.00 -6.05
CA GLN A 28 -0.92 26.38 -7.36
C GLN A 28 0.28 26.63 -8.28
N SER A 29 1.33 27.29 -7.78
CA SER A 29 2.60 27.47 -8.46
C SER A 29 3.22 26.10 -8.71
N ALA A 30 3.91 25.94 -9.84
CA ALA A 30 4.65 24.70 -10.11
C ALA A 30 5.52 24.38 -8.90
N ARG A 31 5.46 23.15 -8.38
CA ARG A 31 6.35 22.74 -7.30
C ARG A 31 7.78 22.88 -7.81
N ASP A 32 8.55 23.78 -7.20
CA ASP A 32 9.95 23.97 -7.56
C ASP A 32 10.83 22.82 -7.05
N THR A 33 10.35 22.09 -6.04
CA THR A 33 11.06 20.97 -5.43
C THR A 33 10.17 19.74 -5.22
N MET A 34 10.75 18.56 -5.39
CA MET A 34 10.19 17.26 -5.03
C MET A 34 10.90 16.74 -3.77
N HIS A 35 10.14 16.23 -2.81
CA HIS A 35 10.67 15.52 -1.64
C HIS A 35 10.55 14.02 -1.86
N LEU A 36 11.69 13.32 -1.83
CA LEU A 36 11.78 11.87 -1.96
C LEU A 36 12.31 11.28 -0.65
N ILE A 37 11.71 10.18 -0.20
CA ILE A 37 12.14 9.44 0.99
C ILE A 37 12.54 8.03 0.57
N ILE A 38 13.75 7.65 0.94
CA ILE A 38 14.33 6.34 0.67
C ILE A 38 14.53 5.66 2.03
N SER A 39 13.84 4.56 2.29
CA SER A 39 13.87 3.90 3.59
C SER A 39 14.54 2.53 3.53
N ALA A 40 15.15 2.13 4.64
CA ALA A 40 15.67 0.79 4.89
C ALA A 40 15.28 0.34 6.32
N LYS A 41 15.32 -0.96 6.58
CA LYS A 41 14.99 -1.51 7.90
C LYS A 41 16.06 -1.11 8.92
N ALA A 42 15.68 -1.01 10.21
CA ALA A 42 16.63 -0.87 11.31
C ALA A 42 17.74 -1.94 11.25
N GLY A 43 18.96 -1.57 11.67
CA GLY A 43 20.15 -2.42 11.54
C GLY A 43 20.74 -2.51 10.13
N THR A 44 20.25 -1.71 9.17
CA THR A 44 20.93 -1.53 7.87
C THR A 44 22.19 -0.68 8.06
N ASP A 45 23.28 -1.03 7.39
CA ASP A 45 24.50 -0.23 7.37
C ASP A 45 24.20 1.19 6.83
N VAL A 46 24.39 2.19 7.69
CA VAL A 46 24.07 3.60 7.43
C VAL A 46 24.99 4.19 6.35
N GLU A 47 26.27 3.80 6.33
CA GLU A 47 27.21 4.30 5.32
C GLU A 47 26.91 3.70 3.95
N ALA A 48 26.64 2.39 3.91
CA ALA A 48 26.20 1.72 2.69
C ALA A 48 24.88 2.31 2.16
N LEU A 49 23.91 2.59 3.04
CA LEU A 49 22.68 3.30 2.64
C LEU A 49 22.96 4.70 2.09
N THR A 50 23.89 5.43 2.72
CA THR A 50 24.28 6.78 2.28
C THR A 50 24.90 6.74 0.88
N ARG A 51 25.79 5.78 0.61
CA ARG A 51 26.40 5.58 -0.71
C ARG A 51 25.37 5.15 -1.75
N ALA A 52 24.49 4.21 -1.41
CA ALA A 52 23.41 3.76 -2.29
C ALA A 52 22.44 4.90 -2.65
N ALA A 53 22.03 5.71 -1.68
CA ALA A 53 21.18 6.87 -1.90
C ALA A 53 21.86 7.91 -2.80
N ARG A 54 23.16 8.18 -2.58
CA ARG A 54 23.95 9.08 -3.43
C ARG A 54 24.00 8.59 -4.87
N ALA A 55 24.39 7.33 -5.08
CA ALA A 55 24.53 6.75 -6.41
C ALA A 55 23.19 6.75 -7.17
N PHE A 56 22.11 6.36 -6.49
CA PHE A 56 20.76 6.41 -7.04
C PHE A 56 20.34 7.83 -7.44
N LEU A 57 20.58 8.84 -6.58
CA LEU A 57 20.22 10.22 -6.87
C LEU A 57 21.03 10.79 -8.03
N GLN A 58 22.33 10.50 -8.08
CA GLN A 58 23.20 10.90 -9.19
C GLN A 58 22.76 10.27 -10.50
N ASP A 59 22.39 8.99 -10.49
CA ASP A 59 21.95 8.26 -11.67
C ASP A 59 20.59 8.75 -12.20
N ARG A 60 19.59 8.95 -11.31
CA ARG A 60 18.23 9.32 -11.75
C ARG A 60 18.02 10.83 -11.92
N PHE A 61 18.82 11.65 -11.27
CA PHE A 61 18.64 13.10 -11.20
C PHE A 61 19.93 13.87 -11.55
N ALA A 62 20.78 13.31 -12.41
CA ALA A 62 22.06 13.92 -12.80
C ALA A 62 21.93 15.37 -13.31
N ASP A 63 20.87 15.65 -14.08
CA ASP A 63 20.58 16.97 -14.65
C ASP A 63 19.78 17.89 -13.71
N HIS A 64 19.55 17.46 -12.47
CA HIS A 64 18.79 18.21 -11.46
C HIS A 64 19.66 18.52 -10.25
N LYS A 65 19.47 19.71 -9.68
CA LYS A 65 20.05 20.04 -8.38
C LYS A 65 19.32 19.25 -7.29
N PHE A 66 20.06 18.54 -6.45
CA PHE A 66 19.49 17.85 -5.30
C PHE A 66 20.40 17.97 -4.08
N MET A 67 19.80 17.83 -2.90
CA MET A 67 20.50 17.61 -1.64
C MET A 67 19.81 16.48 -0.89
N PHE A 68 20.54 15.75 -0.06
CA PHE A 68 19.96 14.71 0.77
C PHE A 68 20.67 14.59 2.12
N GLY A 69 19.94 14.06 3.10
CA GLY A 69 20.44 13.74 4.43
C GLY A 69 19.87 12.41 4.91
N VAL A 70 20.64 11.68 5.71
CA VAL A 70 20.24 10.38 6.28
C VAL A 70 19.90 10.55 7.75
N HIS A 71 18.75 10.00 8.13
CA HIS A 71 18.18 10.02 9.46
C HIS A 71 18.15 8.61 10.06
N THR A 72 18.67 8.49 11.27
CA THR A 72 18.66 7.27 12.09
C THR A 72 17.79 7.40 13.35
N ASP A 73 17.16 8.56 13.56
CA ASP A 73 16.28 8.85 14.71
C ASP A 73 15.04 7.94 14.78
N LYS A 74 14.71 7.28 13.67
CA LYS A 74 13.60 6.32 13.54
C LYS A 74 14.02 4.86 13.66
N GLU A 75 15.26 4.59 14.03
CA GLU A 75 15.73 3.22 14.17
C GLU A 75 14.97 2.45 15.25
N ALA A 76 14.63 3.11 16.36
CA ALA A 76 13.74 2.56 17.39
C ALA A 76 12.31 2.28 16.87
N ASP A 77 11.86 3.04 15.87
CA ASP A 77 10.61 2.83 15.13
C ASP A 77 10.79 1.80 13.99
N GLY A 78 11.94 1.11 13.93
CA GLY A 78 12.21 -0.03 13.06
C GLY A 78 12.79 0.31 11.68
N HIS A 79 13.18 1.56 11.41
CA HIS A 79 13.70 1.96 10.10
C HIS A 79 14.67 3.14 10.13
N ILE A 80 15.58 3.19 9.16
CA ILE A 80 16.40 4.36 8.84
C ILE A 80 16.00 4.89 7.46
N HIS A 81 16.23 6.17 7.19
CA HIS A 81 15.80 6.75 5.92
C HIS A 81 16.63 7.94 5.46
N ALA A 82 16.74 8.13 4.14
CA ALA A 82 17.28 9.32 3.53
C ALA A 82 16.14 10.23 3.04
N HIS A 83 16.22 11.51 3.37
CA HIS A 83 15.40 12.55 2.77
C HIS A 83 16.18 13.22 1.65
N ALA A 84 15.61 13.30 0.46
CA ALA A 84 16.17 14.03 -0.68
C ALA A 84 15.21 15.14 -1.12
N VAL A 85 15.75 16.34 -1.31
CA VAL A 85 15.06 17.48 -1.91
C VAL A 85 15.67 17.71 -3.28
N ILE A 86 14.84 17.63 -4.32
CA ILE A 86 15.26 17.65 -5.72
C ILE A 86 14.56 18.82 -6.42
N ALA A 87 15.30 19.67 -7.12
CA ALA A 87 14.73 20.69 -7.98
C ALA A 87 13.95 20.02 -9.13
N VAL A 88 12.66 20.34 -9.27
CA VAL A 88 11.78 19.70 -10.26
C VAL A 88 12.18 20.09 -11.68
N ARG A 89 12.74 21.29 -11.87
CA ARG A 89 13.29 21.73 -13.15
C ARG A 89 14.78 21.44 -13.19
N SER A 90 15.22 20.80 -14.27
CA SER A 90 16.64 20.55 -14.55
C SER A 90 17.37 21.82 -14.97
N GLU A 91 18.70 21.74 -15.07
CA GLU A 91 19.51 22.83 -15.62
C GLU A 91 19.18 23.07 -17.11
N SER A 92 18.78 22.02 -17.85
CA SER A 92 18.27 22.10 -19.22
C SER A 92 16.84 22.64 -19.35
N GLY A 93 16.16 22.93 -18.24
CA GLY A 93 14.80 23.48 -18.22
C GLY A 93 13.67 22.44 -18.30
N GLN A 94 13.98 21.15 -18.40
CA GLN A 94 13.02 20.05 -18.38
C GLN A 94 12.42 19.86 -16.97
N LYS A 95 11.14 19.54 -16.88
CA LYS A 95 10.48 19.25 -15.59
C LYS A 95 10.31 17.75 -15.36
N ILE A 96 10.51 17.33 -14.11
CA ILE A 96 10.16 15.98 -13.66
C ILE A 96 8.63 15.84 -13.62
N HIS A 97 8.10 14.89 -14.38
CA HIS A 97 6.68 14.51 -14.38
C HIS A 97 6.56 13.00 -14.12
N PRO A 98 6.69 12.56 -12.86
CA PRO A 98 6.80 11.15 -12.57
C PRO A 98 5.45 10.46 -12.74
N SER A 99 5.43 9.40 -13.55
CA SER A 99 4.28 8.50 -13.69
C SER A 99 4.38 7.33 -12.71
N ARG A 100 3.36 6.48 -12.68
CA ARG A 100 3.41 5.21 -11.93
C ARG A 100 4.58 4.32 -12.40
N GLU A 101 4.87 4.33 -13.69
CA GLU A 101 5.97 3.58 -14.30
C GLU A 101 7.31 4.17 -13.87
N THR A 102 7.47 5.49 -13.92
CA THR A 102 8.66 6.20 -13.43
C THR A 102 8.96 5.83 -11.97
N PHE A 103 7.95 5.79 -11.10
CA PHE A 103 8.15 5.36 -9.71
C PHE A 103 8.52 3.88 -9.56
N SER A 104 8.14 3.03 -10.51
CA SER A 104 8.54 1.63 -10.54
C SER A 104 10.01 1.50 -10.93
N GLU A 105 10.42 2.21 -11.99
CA GLU A 105 11.81 2.28 -12.45
C GLU A 105 12.72 2.83 -11.36
N TRP A 106 12.33 3.92 -10.68
CA TRP A 106 13.12 4.48 -9.59
C TRP A 106 13.28 3.50 -8.42
N ARG A 107 12.23 2.75 -8.08
CA ARG A 107 12.32 1.69 -7.06
C ARG A 107 13.30 0.59 -7.47
N GLN A 108 13.30 0.19 -8.74
CA GLN A 108 14.24 -0.81 -9.27
C GLN A 108 15.68 -0.29 -9.29
N ALA A 109 15.90 0.94 -9.78
CA ALA A 109 17.21 1.57 -9.80
C ALA A 109 17.77 1.71 -8.38
N TYR A 110 16.98 2.19 -7.43
CA TYR A 110 17.40 2.24 -6.03
C TYR A 110 17.80 0.86 -5.49
N ALA A 111 17.01 -0.18 -5.77
CA ALA A 111 17.35 -1.54 -5.32
C ALA A 111 18.67 -2.04 -5.93
N GLN A 112 18.95 -1.73 -7.20
CA GLN A 112 20.22 -2.08 -7.85
C GLN A 112 21.41 -1.38 -7.18
N HIS A 113 21.32 -0.07 -6.96
CA HIS A 113 22.37 0.70 -6.26
C HIS A 113 22.56 0.21 -4.82
N ALA A 114 21.48 -0.13 -4.13
CA ALA A 114 21.55 -0.71 -2.78
C ALA A 114 22.26 -2.07 -2.76
N GLN A 115 21.97 -2.95 -3.73
CA GLN A 115 22.63 -4.26 -3.83
C GLN A 115 24.11 -4.16 -4.16
N ALA A 116 24.51 -3.18 -5.00
CA ALA A 116 25.92 -2.89 -5.29
C ALA A 116 26.71 -2.51 -4.02
N GLU A 117 26.05 -1.86 -3.06
CA GLU A 117 26.59 -1.52 -1.74
C GLU A 117 26.43 -2.66 -0.70
N GLY A 118 26.02 -3.85 -1.13
CA GLY A 118 25.86 -5.04 -0.27
C GLY A 118 24.56 -5.06 0.55
N LEU A 119 23.63 -4.13 0.31
CA LEU A 119 22.36 -4.08 1.03
C LEU A 119 21.36 -5.11 0.49
N LYS A 120 20.65 -5.78 1.42
CA LYS A 120 19.61 -6.77 1.10
C LYS A 120 18.27 -6.10 0.77
N ILE A 121 18.26 -5.22 -0.23
CA ILE A 121 17.09 -4.46 -0.65
C ILE A 121 16.68 -4.92 -2.06
N VAL A 122 15.39 -5.21 -2.22
CA VAL A 122 14.79 -5.63 -3.50
C VAL A 122 13.53 -4.82 -3.79
N ALA A 123 13.32 -4.47 -5.05
CA ALA A 123 12.13 -3.76 -5.48
C ALA A 123 10.98 -4.75 -5.69
N THR A 124 10.12 -4.92 -4.69
CA THR A 124 8.91 -5.74 -4.79
C THR A 124 7.67 -4.94 -4.41
N SER A 125 6.64 -5.02 -5.24
CA SER A 125 5.34 -4.40 -4.97
C SER A 125 4.52 -5.24 -3.99
N ALA A 126 3.56 -4.59 -3.33
CA ALA A 126 2.60 -5.31 -2.48
C ALA A 126 1.81 -6.37 -3.27
N ARG A 127 1.58 -6.12 -4.57
CA ARG A 127 0.89 -7.06 -5.47
C ARG A 127 1.71 -8.33 -5.67
N GLU A 128 2.99 -8.20 -6.00
CA GLU A 128 3.91 -9.34 -6.20
C GLU A 128 4.14 -10.13 -4.91
N ARG A 129 3.96 -9.51 -3.74
CA ARG A 129 4.06 -10.17 -2.43
C ARG A 129 2.73 -10.69 -1.88
N ALA A 130 1.64 -10.62 -2.66
CA ALA A 130 0.27 -10.86 -2.18
C ALA A 130 -0.01 -10.19 -0.81
N SER A 131 0.47 -8.97 -0.64
CA SER A 131 0.45 -8.20 0.61
C SER A 131 -0.58 -7.08 0.58
N SER A 132 -1.01 -6.66 1.75
CA SER A 132 -1.84 -5.48 1.94
C SER A 132 -1.11 -4.22 1.51
N GLN A 133 -1.87 -3.20 1.10
CA GLN A 133 -1.31 -1.87 0.93
C GLN A 133 -0.95 -1.28 2.30
N SER A 134 0.09 -0.44 2.32
CA SER A 134 0.43 0.33 3.51
C SER A 134 -0.60 1.45 3.75
N TYR A 135 -0.57 2.01 4.95
CA TYR A 135 -1.31 3.21 5.32
C TYR A 135 -0.39 4.44 5.32
N GLY A 136 -0.98 5.63 5.17
CA GLY A 136 -0.24 6.89 5.07
C GLY A 136 -0.23 7.72 6.36
N PRO A 137 0.53 8.82 6.39
CA PRO A 137 0.51 9.79 7.50
C PRO A 137 -0.88 10.37 7.77
N LYS A 138 -1.73 10.48 6.74
CA LYS A 138 -3.12 10.95 6.89
C LYS A 138 -3.95 9.98 7.73
N ASP A 139 -3.83 8.68 7.49
CA ASP A 139 -4.55 7.67 8.29
C ASP A 139 -4.08 7.71 9.74
N LYS A 140 -2.76 7.82 9.97
CA LYS A 140 -2.19 8.02 11.31
C LYS A 140 -2.79 9.25 12.00
N ALA A 141 -2.79 10.39 11.31
CA ALA A 141 -3.30 11.65 11.87
C ALA A 141 -4.80 11.61 12.19
N ILE A 142 -5.61 10.92 11.36
CA ILE A 142 -7.04 10.70 11.62
C ILE A 142 -7.23 9.90 12.91
N VAL A 143 -6.52 8.78 13.03
CA VAL A 143 -6.66 7.87 14.19
C VAL A 143 -6.07 8.47 15.45
N GLU A 144 -4.89 9.09 15.38
CA GLU A 144 -4.28 9.78 16.53
C GLU A 144 -5.15 10.91 17.06
N ALA A 145 -5.76 11.71 16.18
CA ALA A 145 -6.67 12.77 16.62
C ALA A 145 -7.92 12.21 17.32
N ALA A 146 -8.38 11.02 16.93
CA ALA A 146 -9.53 10.37 17.54
C ALA A 146 -9.18 9.66 18.86
N ASP A 147 -8.05 8.94 18.90
CA ASP A 147 -7.71 8.04 19.99
C ASP A 147 -6.83 8.70 21.06
N ARG A 148 -6.06 9.74 20.70
CA ARG A 148 -5.11 10.43 21.58
C ARG A 148 -5.24 11.94 21.42
N PRO A 149 -6.27 12.56 22.04
CA PRO A 149 -6.47 14.01 21.99
C PRO A 149 -5.21 14.77 22.41
N ARG A 150 -4.74 15.70 21.56
CA ARG A 150 -3.50 16.43 21.83
C ARG A 150 -3.74 17.50 22.91
N PRO A 151 -2.82 17.66 23.89
CA PRO A 151 -3.01 18.59 25.01
C PRO A 151 -3.42 20.02 24.60
N ALA A 152 -2.75 20.60 23.60
CA ALA A 152 -3.01 21.97 23.15
C ALA A 152 -4.35 22.18 22.40
N ARG A 153 -5.10 21.11 22.10
CA ARG A 153 -6.31 21.15 21.26
C ARG A 153 -7.31 20.05 21.63
N GLU A 154 -7.31 19.67 22.90
CA GLU A 154 -7.96 18.47 23.40
C GLU A 154 -9.48 18.49 23.18
N ALA A 155 -10.15 19.60 23.49
CA ALA A 155 -11.59 19.78 23.28
C ALA A 155 -11.99 19.62 21.81
N ARG A 156 -11.17 20.12 20.88
CA ARG A 156 -11.41 19.99 19.44
C ARG A 156 -11.23 18.55 18.95
N ASP A 157 -10.20 17.87 19.45
CA ASP A 157 -9.93 16.48 19.08
C ASP A 157 -11.03 15.54 19.61
N ARG A 158 -11.52 15.78 20.85
CA ARG A 158 -12.71 15.09 21.38
C ARG A 158 -13.98 15.36 20.56
N ALA A 159 -14.24 16.62 20.21
CA ALA A 159 -15.38 16.98 19.37
C ALA A 159 -15.29 16.33 17.98
N TYR A 160 -14.08 16.29 17.38
CA TYR A 160 -13.83 15.59 16.13
C TYR A 160 -14.15 14.09 16.23
N ALA A 161 -13.71 13.43 17.30
CA ALA A 161 -13.92 12.01 17.52
C ALA A 161 -15.39 11.65 17.79
N ALA A 162 -16.12 12.53 18.49
CA ALA A 162 -17.53 12.33 18.86
C ALA A 162 -18.53 12.72 17.77
N ASP A 163 -18.09 13.43 16.73
CA ASP A 163 -18.95 13.84 15.62
C ASP A 163 -19.29 12.62 14.73
N PRO A 164 -20.58 12.24 14.62
CA PRO A 164 -21.01 11.11 13.81
C PRO A 164 -20.60 11.20 12.33
N ALA A 165 -20.42 12.41 11.79
CA ALA A 165 -19.95 12.60 10.42
C ALA A 165 -18.51 12.06 10.21
N ASN A 166 -17.71 11.99 11.27
CA ASN A 166 -16.33 11.51 11.22
C ASN A 166 -16.17 10.01 11.51
N HIS A 167 -17.19 9.35 12.09
CA HIS A 167 -17.08 7.93 12.50
C HIS A 167 -16.61 7.03 11.35
N ARG A 168 -17.28 7.08 10.19
CA ARG A 168 -16.91 6.26 9.03
C ARG A 168 -15.50 6.56 8.54
N LEU A 169 -15.05 7.81 8.59
CA LEU A 169 -13.68 8.19 8.19
C LEU A 169 -12.65 7.58 9.14
N ILE A 170 -12.89 7.69 10.45
CA ILE A 170 -12.03 7.17 11.51
C ILE A 170 -11.96 5.65 11.43
N ASP A 171 -13.11 4.98 11.32
CA ASP A 171 -13.17 3.51 11.26
C ASP A 171 -12.47 2.97 10.01
N ASN A 172 -12.65 3.61 8.85
CA ASN A 172 -11.92 3.24 7.63
C ASN A 172 -10.39 3.42 7.79
N ALA A 173 -9.95 4.48 8.48
CA ALA A 173 -8.53 4.69 8.75
C ALA A 173 -7.99 3.63 9.72
N ARG A 174 -8.72 3.32 10.80
CA ARG A 174 -8.38 2.23 11.73
C ARG A 174 -8.28 0.89 11.00
N GLN A 175 -9.26 0.57 10.15
CA GLN A 175 -9.26 -0.65 9.36
C GLN A 175 -8.05 -0.71 8.42
N ARG A 176 -7.74 0.35 7.67
CA ARG A 176 -6.55 0.39 6.80
C ARG A 176 -5.25 0.17 7.59
N ILE A 177 -5.11 0.81 8.75
CA ILE A 177 -3.95 0.63 9.64
C ILE A 177 -3.88 -0.83 10.11
N GLN A 178 -5.00 -1.40 10.55
CA GLN A 178 -5.05 -2.76 11.05
C GLN A 178 -4.69 -3.78 9.97
N VAL A 179 -5.33 -3.70 8.79
CA VAL A 179 -5.07 -4.56 7.63
C VAL A 179 -3.60 -4.48 7.19
N ALA A 180 -2.99 -3.31 7.25
CA ALA A 180 -1.58 -3.16 6.91
C ALA A 180 -0.65 -3.77 7.97
N ARG A 181 -1.03 -3.73 9.25
CA ARG A 181 -0.27 -4.32 10.37
C ARG A 181 -0.38 -5.84 10.40
N THR A 182 -1.58 -6.39 10.19
CA THR A 182 -1.83 -7.84 10.14
C THR A 182 -1.32 -8.44 8.83
N ASN A 183 -1.30 -7.64 7.75
CA ASN A 183 -0.87 -8.02 6.40
C ASN A 183 -1.43 -9.39 5.95
N PRO A 184 -2.77 -9.59 5.94
CA PRO A 184 -3.40 -10.80 5.43
C PRO A 184 -3.01 -11.04 3.97
N ILE A 185 -3.11 -12.29 3.53
CA ILE A 185 -2.82 -12.65 2.14
C ILE A 185 -3.88 -12.00 1.27
N ARG A 186 -3.44 -11.10 0.37
CA ARG A 186 -4.35 -10.41 -0.54
C ARG A 186 -4.89 -11.41 -1.55
N LEU A 187 -6.21 -11.58 -1.57
CA LEU A 187 -6.90 -12.52 -2.46
C LEU A 187 -6.82 -12.02 -3.92
N PRO A 188 -6.27 -12.80 -4.87
CA PRO A 188 -6.15 -12.37 -6.26
C PRO A 188 -7.47 -12.56 -7.02
N MET A 189 -8.38 -11.60 -6.87
CA MET A 189 -9.73 -11.61 -7.45
C MET A 189 -9.76 -11.36 -8.96
N SER A 190 -8.82 -10.55 -9.49
CA SER A 190 -8.77 -10.18 -10.90
C SER A 190 -7.79 -11.04 -11.70
N ALA A 191 -8.00 -11.18 -13.02
CA ALA A 191 -7.05 -11.91 -13.88
C ALA A 191 -5.63 -11.32 -13.83
N PRO A 192 -5.43 -9.99 -13.84
CA PRO A 192 -4.11 -9.42 -13.65
C PRO A 192 -3.52 -9.69 -12.26
N ASP A 193 -4.33 -9.83 -11.19
CA ASP A 193 -3.81 -10.18 -9.86
C ASP A 193 -3.31 -11.63 -9.83
N ARG A 194 -4.09 -12.56 -10.42
CA ARG A 194 -3.68 -13.97 -10.54
C ARG A 194 -2.41 -14.13 -11.36
N LYS A 195 -2.30 -13.42 -12.49
CA LYS A 195 -1.08 -13.41 -13.32
C LYS A 195 0.15 -12.99 -12.50
N ALA A 196 0.07 -11.86 -11.80
CA ALA A 196 1.17 -11.36 -10.98
C ALA A 196 1.57 -12.34 -9.86
N VAL A 197 0.61 -12.99 -9.20
CA VAL A 197 0.89 -14.02 -8.18
C VAL A 197 1.58 -15.23 -8.80
N ASN A 198 1.10 -15.73 -9.94
CA ASN A 198 1.71 -16.88 -10.62
C ASN A 198 3.16 -16.62 -11.05
N GLU A 199 3.42 -15.45 -11.62
CA GLU A 199 4.78 -15.01 -11.99
C GLU A 199 5.68 -14.91 -10.74
N SER A 200 5.13 -14.38 -9.64
CA SER A 200 5.86 -14.25 -8.37
C SER A 200 6.15 -15.62 -7.74
N VAL A 201 5.23 -16.59 -7.80
CA VAL A 201 5.48 -17.97 -7.34
C VAL A 201 6.68 -18.57 -8.08
N LEU A 202 6.76 -18.39 -9.41
CA LEU A 202 7.87 -18.90 -10.19
C LEU A 202 9.20 -18.27 -9.76
N ALA A 203 9.23 -16.92 -9.65
CA ALA A 203 10.43 -16.20 -9.25
C ALA A 203 10.91 -16.61 -7.84
N TRP A 204 9.99 -16.67 -6.86
CA TRP A 204 10.34 -17.02 -5.48
C TRP A 204 10.65 -18.49 -5.28
N LYS A 205 10.14 -19.38 -6.15
CA LYS A 205 10.55 -20.79 -6.17
C LYS A 205 12.04 -20.92 -6.52
N THR A 206 12.51 -20.17 -7.51
CA THR A 206 13.94 -20.12 -7.87
C THR A 206 14.77 -19.64 -6.68
N VAL A 207 14.41 -18.49 -6.08
CA VAL A 207 15.14 -17.94 -4.93
C VAL A 207 15.17 -18.90 -3.74
N ALA A 208 14.04 -19.54 -3.42
CA ALA A 208 13.97 -20.50 -2.32
C ALA A 208 14.79 -21.77 -2.60
N SER A 209 14.91 -22.17 -3.88
CA SER A 209 15.72 -23.32 -4.27
C SER A 209 17.23 -23.02 -4.24
N GLU A 210 17.63 -21.82 -4.64
CA GLU A 210 19.02 -21.36 -4.60
C GLU A 210 19.48 -21.07 -3.16
N GLN A 211 18.53 -20.70 -2.28
CA GLN A 211 18.80 -20.37 -0.88
C GLN A 211 17.88 -21.15 0.08
N PRO A 212 18.02 -22.49 0.21
CA PRO A 212 17.10 -23.31 1.01
C PRO A 212 17.03 -22.92 2.50
N GLY A 213 18.11 -22.35 3.03
CA GLY A 213 18.21 -21.87 4.41
C GLY A 213 17.65 -20.47 4.66
N ASN A 214 17.16 -19.76 3.64
CA ASN A 214 16.64 -18.40 3.77
C ASN A 214 15.16 -18.41 4.21
N PRO A 215 14.84 -18.04 5.47
CA PRO A 215 13.46 -18.10 5.97
C PRO A 215 12.54 -17.09 5.28
N VAL A 216 13.07 -15.97 4.78
CA VAL A 216 12.28 -14.96 4.05
C VAL A 216 11.84 -15.51 2.70
N ALA A 217 12.75 -16.18 1.98
CA ALA A 217 12.43 -16.79 0.69
C ALA A 217 11.38 -17.90 0.84
N ARG A 218 11.54 -18.76 1.85
CA ARG A 218 10.58 -19.81 2.18
C ARG A 218 9.20 -19.25 2.53
N GLY A 219 9.14 -18.31 3.48
CA GLY A 219 7.88 -17.71 3.91
C GLY A 219 7.17 -16.92 2.81
N MET A 220 7.92 -16.26 1.92
CA MET A 220 7.33 -15.58 0.76
C MET A 220 6.74 -16.58 -0.24
N LEU A 221 7.45 -17.67 -0.53
CA LEU A 221 6.94 -18.72 -1.42
C LEU A 221 5.67 -19.37 -0.84
N GLU A 222 5.66 -19.72 0.44
CA GLU A 222 4.47 -20.27 1.13
C GLU A 222 3.28 -19.32 1.02
N ARG A 223 3.49 -18.03 1.30
CA ARG A 223 2.46 -16.99 1.17
C ARG A 223 1.90 -16.91 -0.25
N LEU A 224 2.76 -16.96 -1.26
CA LEU A 224 2.35 -16.84 -2.66
C LEU A 224 1.63 -18.09 -3.17
N LEU A 225 2.05 -19.29 -2.75
CA LEU A 225 1.35 -20.54 -3.04
C LEU A 225 -0.06 -20.55 -2.42
N MET A 226 -0.21 -20.02 -1.21
CA MET A 226 -1.52 -19.86 -0.58
C MET A 226 -2.38 -18.85 -1.37
N ALA A 227 -1.83 -17.70 -1.76
CA ALA A 227 -2.52 -16.71 -2.58
C ALA A 227 -2.97 -17.31 -3.93
N GLN A 228 -2.10 -18.11 -4.57
CA GLN A 228 -2.38 -18.80 -5.82
C GLN A 228 -3.55 -19.78 -5.66
N THR A 229 -3.51 -20.62 -4.62
CA THR A 229 -4.57 -21.59 -4.30
C THR A 229 -5.91 -20.89 -4.13
N VAL A 230 -5.96 -19.87 -3.26
CA VAL A 230 -7.19 -19.11 -3.01
C VAL A 230 -7.70 -18.44 -4.28
N GLY A 231 -6.80 -17.84 -5.07
CA GLY A 231 -7.14 -17.24 -6.36
C GLY A 231 -7.78 -18.19 -7.35
N ALA A 232 -7.22 -19.39 -7.47
CA ALA A 232 -7.70 -20.42 -8.38
C ALA A 232 -9.10 -20.91 -7.98
N ILE A 233 -9.35 -21.08 -6.67
CA ILE A 233 -10.66 -21.48 -6.15
C ILE A 233 -11.70 -20.40 -6.40
N LEU A 234 -11.42 -19.14 -6.06
CA LEU A 234 -12.34 -18.02 -6.30
C LEU A 234 -12.64 -17.84 -7.80
N GLN A 235 -11.64 -17.99 -8.66
CA GLN A 235 -11.85 -17.97 -10.11
C GLN A 235 -12.72 -19.14 -10.60
N THR A 236 -12.57 -20.32 -10.01
CA THR A 236 -13.35 -21.50 -10.40
C THR A 236 -14.80 -21.37 -9.98
N ILE A 237 -15.05 -20.92 -8.74
CA ILE A 237 -16.39 -20.61 -8.23
C ILE A 237 -17.03 -19.51 -9.09
N GLY A 238 -16.35 -18.38 -9.29
CA GLY A 238 -16.87 -17.29 -10.09
C GLY A 238 -17.23 -17.70 -11.52
N ARG A 239 -16.36 -18.46 -12.21
CA ARG A 239 -16.68 -18.99 -13.55
C ARG A 239 -17.88 -19.93 -13.54
N ARG A 240 -18.04 -20.75 -12.49
CA ARG A 240 -19.17 -21.66 -12.40
C ARG A 240 -20.47 -20.89 -12.18
N VAL A 241 -20.47 -19.91 -11.27
CA VAL A 241 -21.60 -19.00 -11.04
C VAL A 241 -21.98 -18.25 -12.31
N ASP A 242 -21.00 -17.71 -13.05
CA ASP A 242 -21.24 -17.02 -14.32
C ASP A 242 -21.86 -17.96 -15.38
N GLN A 243 -21.51 -19.24 -15.38
CA GLN A 243 -22.11 -20.24 -16.27
C GLN A 243 -23.54 -20.58 -15.87
N LEU A 244 -23.81 -20.69 -14.57
CA LEU A 244 -25.13 -21.03 -14.04
C LEU A 244 -26.13 -19.87 -14.19
N THR A 245 -25.65 -18.64 -14.16
CA THR A 245 -26.47 -17.41 -14.24
C THR A 245 -26.63 -16.86 -15.66
N LYS A 246 -25.79 -17.29 -16.62
CA LYS A 246 -25.96 -16.90 -18.03
C LYS A 246 -27.19 -17.59 -18.63
N GLU A 247 -28.25 -16.82 -18.85
CA GLU A 247 -29.39 -17.21 -19.67
C GLU A 247 -28.94 -17.46 -21.12
N GLY A 248 -28.76 -18.73 -21.48
CA GLY A 248 -28.48 -19.18 -22.84
C GLY A 248 -29.46 -20.28 -23.25
N PRO A 249 -29.96 -20.29 -24.50
CA PRO A 249 -31.01 -21.22 -24.95
C PRO A 249 -30.57 -22.69 -25.01
N GLU A 250 -29.31 -23.02 -24.74
CA GLU A 250 -28.77 -24.37 -25.04
C GLU A 250 -28.73 -25.37 -23.89
N MET A 251 -28.87 -25.02 -22.61
CA MET A 251 -29.02 -26.05 -21.56
C MET A 251 -29.76 -25.53 -20.33
N ALA A 252 -30.99 -26.01 -20.11
CA ALA A 252 -31.62 -25.94 -18.80
C ALA A 252 -30.80 -26.81 -17.83
N ILE A 253 -30.03 -26.17 -16.95
CA ILE A 253 -29.32 -26.86 -15.87
C ILE A 253 -30.37 -27.51 -14.96
N THR A 254 -30.27 -28.82 -14.75
CA THR A 254 -31.22 -29.54 -13.88
C THR A 254 -31.00 -29.14 -12.42
N SER A 255 -32.07 -29.17 -11.62
CA SER A 255 -31.99 -28.91 -10.18
C SER A 255 -31.00 -29.84 -9.48
N GLU A 256 -30.90 -31.09 -9.91
CA GLU A 256 -29.90 -32.05 -9.41
C GLU A 256 -28.46 -31.61 -9.69
N GLN A 257 -28.19 -31.12 -10.91
CA GLN A 257 -26.87 -30.62 -11.28
C GLN A 257 -26.50 -29.36 -10.49
N MET A 258 -27.47 -28.46 -10.25
CA MET A 258 -27.27 -27.26 -9.43
C MET A 258 -26.93 -27.61 -7.97
N VAL A 259 -27.64 -28.57 -7.36
CA VAL A 259 -27.33 -29.06 -6.00
C VAL A 259 -25.93 -29.66 -5.94
N LYS A 260 -25.55 -30.46 -6.94
CA LYS A 260 -24.20 -31.04 -7.02
C LYS A 260 -23.13 -29.96 -7.14
N ASP A 261 -23.33 -28.94 -7.96
CA ASP A 261 -22.38 -27.83 -8.12
C ASP A 261 -22.22 -27.03 -6.83
N LEU A 262 -23.32 -26.66 -6.18
CA LEU A 262 -23.30 -25.97 -4.90
C LEU A 262 -22.55 -26.76 -3.84
N ARG A 263 -22.77 -28.08 -3.76
CA ARG A 263 -22.03 -28.95 -2.85
C ARG A 263 -20.53 -28.93 -3.13
N LEU A 264 -20.12 -29.09 -4.40
CA LEU A 264 -18.71 -29.09 -4.78
C LEU A 264 -18.03 -27.75 -4.47
N MET A 265 -18.72 -26.63 -4.72
CA MET A 265 -18.21 -25.30 -4.40
C MET A 265 -18.09 -25.10 -2.88
N ASN A 266 -19.10 -25.49 -2.10
CA ASN A 266 -19.06 -25.43 -0.64
C ASN A 266 -17.92 -26.29 -0.06
N GLU A 267 -17.72 -27.50 -0.57
CA GLU A 267 -16.61 -28.36 -0.16
C GLU A 267 -15.24 -27.74 -0.51
N ALA A 268 -15.11 -27.12 -1.69
CA ALA A 268 -13.89 -26.43 -2.09
C ALA A 268 -13.59 -25.21 -1.20
N VAL A 269 -14.62 -24.42 -0.85
CA VAL A 269 -14.50 -23.30 0.10
C VAL A 269 -14.12 -23.81 1.49
N SER A 270 -14.76 -24.88 1.97
CA SER A 270 -14.45 -25.45 3.28
C SER A 270 -12.99 -25.91 3.36
N ARG A 271 -12.55 -26.76 2.43
CA ARG A 271 -11.15 -27.26 2.41
C ARG A 271 -10.13 -26.14 2.32
N THR A 272 -10.38 -25.13 1.47
CA THR A 272 -9.46 -24.00 1.32
C THR A 272 -9.46 -23.13 2.58
N SER A 273 -10.62 -22.92 3.20
CA SER A 273 -10.74 -22.17 4.44
C SER A 273 -10.01 -22.83 5.60
N ASP A 274 -9.88 -24.15 5.63
CA ASP A 274 -9.16 -24.87 6.69
C ASP A 274 -7.65 -24.68 6.62
N LEU A 275 -7.13 -24.31 5.44
CA LEU A 275 -5.72 -23.94 5.24
C LEU A 275 -5.41 -22.48 5.61
N LEU A 276 -6.44 -21.67 5.85
CA LEU A 276 -6.31 -20.23 6.09
C LEU A 276 -6.60 -19.88 7.55
N ASP A 277 -5.88 -18.86 8.02
CA ASP A 277 -6.02 -18.31 9.37
C ASP A 277 -6.34 -16.81 9.38
N GLY A 278 -6.83 -16.37 10.53
CA GLY A 278 -7.08 -14.97 10.85
C GLY A 278 -7.91 -14.23 9.80
N GLU A 279 -7.49 -13.01 9.50
CA GLU A 279 -8.20 -12.11 8.59
C GLU A 279 -8.24 -12.64 7.14
N THR A 280 -7.22 -13.40 6.70
CA THR A 280 -7.21 -14.02 5.37
C THR A 280 -8.37 -15.01 5.23
N LYS A 281 -8.58 -15.86 6.25
CA LYS A 281 -9.67 -16.85 6.30
C LYS A 281 -11.03 -16.16 6.22
N GLN A 282 -11.21 -15.10 7.00
CA GLN A 282 -12.43 -14.31 7.03
C GLN A 282 -12.73 -13.69 5.66
N GLN A 283 -11.76 -12.99 5.07
CA GLN A 283 -11.91 -12.35 3.75
C GLN A 283 -12.22 -13.38 2.66
N PHE A 284 -11.61 -14.57 2.72
CA PHE A 284 -11.87 -15.64 1.77
C PHE A 284 -13.31 -16.19 1.89
N ARG A 285 -13.80 -16.40 3.12
CA ARG A 285 -15.18 -16.83 3.36
C ARG A 285 -16.18 -15.79 2.87
N GLU A 286 -15.96 -14.52 3.18
CA GLU A 286 -16.80 -13.40 2.72
C GLU A 286 -16.80 -13.26 1.19
N ALA A 287 -15.64 -13.43 0.54
CA ALA A 287 -15.55 -13.39 -0.92
C ALA A 287 -16.26 -14.58 -1.56
N SER A 288 -16.15 -15.76 -0.97
CA SER A 288 -16.81 -16.98 -1.45
C SER A 288 -18.33 -16.91 -1.25
N SER A 289 -18.80 -16.44 -0.09
CA SER A 289 -20.23 -16.26 0.21
C SER A 289 -20.91 -15.37 -0.82
N ARG A 290 -20.29 -14.24 -1.18
CA ARG A 290 -20.82 -13.33 -2.21
C ARG A 290 -21.03 -13.99 -3.58
N TYR A 291 -20.19 -14.95 -3.96
CA TYR A 291 -20.40 -15.73 -5.18
C TYR A 291 -21.50 -16.79 -5.04
N LEU A 292 -21.70 -17.33 -3.84
CA LEU A 292 -22.72 -18.36 -3.61
C LEU A 292 -24.10 -17.74 -3.41
N GLU A 293 -24.18 -16.56 -2.80
CA GLU A 293 -25.40 -15.76 -2.65
C GLU A 293 -26.00 -15.37 -4.01
N THR A 294 -25.19 -15.23 -5.07
CA THR A 294 -25.73 -15.00 -6.42
C THR A 294 -26.47 -16.20 -7.02
N LEU A 295 -26.41 -17.38 -6.38
CA LEU A 295 -27.14 -18.58 -6.78
C LEU A 295 -28.35 -18.90 -5.87
N ALA A 296 -28.51 -18.16 -4.76
CA ALA A 296 -29.57 -18.35 -3.77
C ALA A 296 -30.75 -17.43 -4.04
#